data_AF-A0A221UW17-F1
#
_entry.id   AF-A0A221UW17-F1
#
_cell.length_a   1.000
_cell.length_b   1.000
_cell.length_c   1.000
_cell.angle_alpha   90.00
_cell.angle_beta   90.00
_cell.angle_gamma   90.00
#
_symmetry.space_group_name_H-M   'P 1'
#
loop_
_entity.id
_entity.type
_entity.pdbx_description
1 polymer ?
#
loop_
_entity_poly.entity_id
_entity_poly.type
_entity_poly.pdbx_seq_one_letter_code
_entity_poly.pdbx_strand_id
1 'polypeptide(L)'
;MAFRLGQLKNEGRATTAQISMARRNNVDMAIKIAREARQVLGGMGITGEYSIMRHMMNLESVITYEGTHDIHLLITGADITGLPAFQ
;
A
#
# COMPACT_ATOMS: atom_id res chain seq x y z
N MET A 1 6.32 -9.32 1.33
CA MET A 1 5.04 -9.84 0.78
C MET A 1 5.04 -10.02 -0.74
N ALA A 2 5.50 -9.05 -1.53
CA ALA A 2 5.40 -9.10 -3.00
C ALA A 2 6.04 -10.34 -3.64
N PHE A 3 7.15 -10.83 -3.07
CA PHE A 3 7.83 -12.02 -3.58
C PHE A 3 6.93 -13.27 -3.61
N ARG A 4 6.28 -13.60 -2.47
CA ARG A 4 5.39 -14.78 -2.41
C ARG A 4 4.17 -14.62 -3.31
N LEU A 5 3.60 -13.42 -3.38
CA LEU A 5 2.48 -13.12 -4.28
C LEU A 5 2.89 -13.31 -5.75
N GLY A 6 4.11 -12.88 -6.13
CA GLY A 6 4.66 -13.08 -7.46
C GLY A 6 4.81 -14.57 -7.81
N GLN A 7 5.32 -15.39 -6.89
CA GLN A 7 5.40 -16.84 -7.08
C GLN A 7 4.01 -17.47 -7.28
N LEU A 8 3.04 -17.16 -6.41
CA LEU A 8 1.66 -17.64 -6.54
C LEU A 8 1.02 -17.19 -7.86
N LYS A 9 1.32 -15.97 -8.32
CA LYS A 9 0.81 -15.47 -9.59
C LYS A 9 1.37 -16.27 -10.77
N ASN A 10 2.66 -16.60 -10.77
CA ASN A 10 3.28 -17.43 -11.80
C ASN A 10 2.72 -18.86 -11.81
N GLU A 11 2.34 -19.38 -10.65
CA GLU A 11 1.66 -20.68 -10.50
C GLU A 11 0.16 -20.62 -10.87
N GLY A 12 -0.40 -19.45 -11.22
CA GLY A 12 -1.84 -19.29 -11.48
C GLY A 12 -2.72 -19.40 -10.23
N ARG A 13 -2.13 -19.24 -9.04
CA ARG A 13 -2.77 -19.48 -7.73
C ARG A 13 -3.01 -18.21 -6.89
N ALA A 14 -2.62 -17.05 -7.39
CA ALA A 14 -2.83 -15.78 -6.69
C ALA A 14 -4.31 -15.39 -6.71
N THR A 15 -4.90 -15.13 -5.55
CA THR A 15 -6.29 -14.66 -5.45
C THR A 15 -6.37 -13.14 -5.42
N THR A 16 -7.51 -12.58 -5.81
CA THR A 16 -7.78 -11.13 -5.76
C THR A 16 -7.67 -10.58 -4.33
N ALA A 17 -8.07 -11.36 -3.32
CA ALA A 17 -7.92 -11.01 -1.91
C ALA A 17 -6.45 -10.94 -1.47
N GLN A 18 -5.60 -11.86 -1.95
CA GLN A 18 -4.15 -11.81 -1.71
C GLN A 18 -3.49 -10.60 -2.35
N ILE A 19 -3.93 -10.23 -3.56
CA ILE A 19 -3.46 -9.01 -4.25
C ILE A 19 -3.88 -7.77 -3.45
N SER A 20 -5.14 -7.70 -3.01
CA SER A 20 -5.68 -6.61 -2.19
C SER A 20 -4.91 -6.43 -0.89
N MET A 21 -4.67 -7.53 -0.16
CA MET A 21 -3.89 -7.54 1.07
C MET A 21 -2.46 -7.03 0.84
N ALA A 22 -1.78 -7.53 -0.18
CA ALA A 22 -0.41 -7.15 -0.46
C ALA A 22 -0.28 -5.67 -0.85
N ARG A 23 -1.19 -5.18 -1.71
CA ARG A 23 -1.25 -3.78 -2.11
C ARG A 23 -1.48 -2.87 -0.90
N ARG A 24 -2.53 -3.13 -0.13
CA ARG A 24 -2.89 -2.36 1.07
C ARG A 24 -1.71 -2.20 2.03
N ASN A 25 -1.08 -3.32 2.41
CA ASN A 25 -0.03 -3.28 3.42
C ASN A 25 1.30 -2.73 2.86
N ASN A 26 1.66 -2.99 1.61
CA ASN A 26 2.89 -2.40 1.04
C ASN A 26 2.79 -0.87 0.94
N VAL A 27 1.65 -0.33 0.51
CA VAL A 27 1.47 1.11 0.36
C VAL A 27 1.37 1.81 1.72
N ASP A 28 0.63 1.25 2.66
CA ASP A 28 0.55 1.76 4.05
C ASP A 28 1.93 1.76 4.74
N MET A 29 2.73 0.71 4.53
CA MET A 29 4.09 0.68 5.07
C MET A 29 5.00 1.71 4.39
N ALA A 30 4.93 1.81 3.06
CA ALA A 30 5.75 2.75 2.30
C ALA A 30 5.50 4.21 2.72
N ILE A 31 4.25 4.60 2.92
CA ILE A 31 3.92 5.98 3.31
C ILE A 31 4.39 6.32 4.72
N LYS A 32 4.30 5.37 5.66
CA LYS A 32 4.84 5.52 7.02
C LYS A 32 6.36 5.72 6.98
N ILE A 33 7.07 4.87 6.25
CA ILE A 33 8.52 4.99 6.04
C ILE A 33 8.88 6.34 5.40
N ALA A 34 8.14 6.77 4.37
CA ALA A 34 8.40 8.05 3.71
C ALA A 34 8.22 9.24 4.65
N ARG A 35 7.20 9.22 5.51
CA ARG A 35 6.96 10.24 6.54
C ARG A 35 8.09 10.29 7.57
N GLU A 36 8.52 9.13 8.08
CA GLU A 36 9.65 9.03 9.00
C GLU A 36 10.96 9.53 8.36
N ALA A 37 11.27 9.09 7.14
CA ALA A 37 12.45 9.54 6.42
C ALA A 37 12.42 11.05 6.14
N ARG A 38 11.26 11.63 5.83
CA ARG A 38 11.11 13.09 5.70
C ARG A 38 11.44 13.78 7.02
N GLN A 39 10.97 13.24 8.13
CA GLN A 39 11.27 13.77 9.47
C GLN A 39 12.76 13.77 9.80
N VAL A 40 13.48 12.70 9.46
CA VAL A 40 14.94 12.59 9.67
C VAL A 40 15.70 13.73 9.00
N LEU A 41 15.26 14.20 7.82
CA LEU A 41 15.91 15.30 7.09
C LEU A 41 15.56 16.70 7.62
N GLY A 42 14.70 16.84 8.64
CA GLY A 42 14.36 18.14 9.23
C GLY A 42 13.84 19.14 8.20
N GLY A 43 14.40 20.35 8.18
CA GLY A 43 14.06 21.40 7.20
C GLY A 43 14.45 21.03 5.76
N MET A 44 15.57 20.33 5.58
CA MET A 44 16.03 19.90 4.25
C MET A 44 15.04 18.93 3.59
N GLY A 45 14.31 18.16 4.40
CA GLY A 45 13.25 17.26 3.93
C GLY A 45 12.02 17.93 3.34
N ILE A 46 11.92 19.27 3.36
CA ILE A 46 10.83 20.04 2.71
C ILE A 46 11.29 20.63 1.37
N THR A 47 12.60 20.76 1.19
CA THR A 47 13.18 21.36 -0.02
C THR A 47 13.09 20.42 -1.23
N GLY A 48 13.26 20.97 -2.42
CA GLY A 48 13.37 20.18 -3.66
C GLY A 48 14.70 19.44 -3.81
N GLU A 49 15.71 19.73 -2.96
CA GLU A 49 17.05 19.13 -3.02
C GLU A 49 17.02 17.62 -2.71
N TYR A 50 16.10 17.18 -1.85
CA TYR A 50 15.93 15.78 -1.49
C TYR A 50 14.60 15.24 -1.99
N SER A 51 14.65 14.06 -2.62
CA SER A 51 13.47 13.44 -3.24
C SER A 51 12.40 12.97 -2.24
N ILE A 52 12.65 13.03 -0.92
CA ILE A 52 11.76 12.41 0.06
C ILE A 52 10.38 13.04 0.11
N MET A 53 10.30 14.38 0.00
CA MET A 53 9.02 15.08 -0.04
C MET A 53 8.21 14.65 -1.27
N ARG A 54 8.87 14.56 -2.44
CA ARG A 54 8.26 14.06 -3.67
C ARG A 54 7.75 12.62 -3.51
N HIS A 55 8.54 11.72 -2.92
CA HIS A 55 8.11 10.33 -2.72
C HIS A 55 6.95 10.22 -1.73
N MET A 56 6.95 10.99 -0.64
CA MET A 56 5.83 11.04 0.31
C MET A 56 4.55 11.50 -0.39
N MET A 57 4.60 12.59 -1.16
CA MET A 57 3.44 13.10 -1.90
C MET A 57 2.94 12.12 -2.97
N ASN A 58 3.85 11.43 -3.67
CA ASN A 58 3.47 10.40 -4.62
C ASN A 58 2.74 9.23 -3.93
N LEU A 59 3.15 8.87 -2.71
CA LEU A 59 2.52 7.78 -1.95
C LEU A 59 1.12 8.15 -1.41
N GLU A 60 0.85 9.43 -1.13
CA GLU A 60 -0.50 9.91 -0.80
C GLU A 60 -1.46 9.71 -1.98
N SER A 61 -0.99 9.84 -3.21
CA SER A 61 -1.76 9.43 -4.38
C SER A 61 -1.92 7.90 -4.42
N VAL A 62 -0.83 7.14 -4.30
CA VAL A 62 -0.87 5.68 -4.46
C VAL A 62 -1.80 4.98 -3.45
N ILE A 63 -1.97 5.51 -2.24
CA ILE A 63 -2.88 4.93 -1.24
C ILE A 63 -4.38 5.10 -1.58
N THR A 64 -4.71 5.98 -2.53
CA THR A 64 -6.11 6.29 -2.90
C THR A 64 -6.52 5.73 -4.26
N TYR A 65 -5.65 5.81 -5.28
CA TYR A 65 -5.93 5.23 -6.60
C TYR A 65 -5.97 3.68 -6.53
N GLU A 66 -6.53 2.97 -7.52
CA GLU A 66 -6.57 1.48 -7.60
C GLU A 66 -7.14 0.75 -6.36
N GLY A 67 -8.07 1.40 -5.65
CA GLY A 67 -8.71 0.92 -4.42
C GLY A 67 -8.17 1.63 -3.18
N THR A 68 -9.05 2.11 -2.31
CA THR A 68 -8.59 2.75 -1.06
C THR A 68 -8.10 1.70 -0.06
N HIS A 69 -7.35 2.16 0.95
CA HIS A 69 -6.92 1.31 2.06
C HIS A 69 -8.09 0.55 2.71
N ASP A 70 -9.24 1.21 2.86
CA ASP A 70 -10.44 0.65 3.49
C ASP A 70 -11.15 -0.35 2.57
N ILE A 71 -11.25 -0.07 1.27
CA ILE A 71 -11.85 -1.02 0.32
C ILE A 71 -11.06 -2.34 0.29
N HIS A 72 -9.72 -2.28 0.30
CA HIS A 72 -8.92 -3.50 0.39
C HIS A 72 -9.08 -4.23 1.72
N LEU A 73 -9.26 -3.50 2.83
CA LEU A 73 -9.56 -4.12 4.12
C LEU A 73 -10.88 -4.91 4.05
N LEU A 74 -11.91 -4.32 3.45
CA LEU A 74 -13.22 -4.95 3.30
C LEU A 74 -13.20 -6.16 2.34
N ILE A 75 -12.45 -6.09 1.24
CA ILE A 75 -12.23 -7.22 0.32
C ILE A 75 -11.55 -8.38 1.05
N THR A 76 -10.47 -8.11 1.78
CA THR A 76 -9.77 -9.15 2.55
C THR A 76 -10.64 -9.69 3.69
N GLY A 77 -11.43 -8.84 4.34
CA GLY A 77 -12.40 -9.25 5.36
C GLY A 77 -13.47 -10.19 4.82
N ALA A 78 -14.01 -9.89 3.64
CA ALA A 78 -15.00 -10.75 2.97
C ALA A 78 -14.42 -12.12 2.58
N ASP A 79 -13.17 -12.17 2.10
CA ASP A 79 -12.47 -13.42 1.77
C ASP A 79 -12.26 -14.32 3.00
N ILE A 80 -11.94 -13.72 4.15
CA ILE A 80 -11.71 -14.46 5.40
C ILE A 80 -13.02 -14.91 6.05
N THR A 81 -14.03 -14.04 6.06
CA THR A 81 -15.27 -14.26 6.82
C THR A 81 -16.41 -14.86 6.00
N GLY A 82 -16.33 -14.79 4.66
CA GLY A 82 -17.44 -15.11 3.76
C GLY A 82 -18.57 -14.06 3.76
N LEU A 83 -18.42 -12.95 4.49
CA LEU A 83 -19.44 -11.92 4.65
C LEU A 83 -18.97 -10.58 4.06
N PRO A 84 -19.60 -10.07 2.99
CA PRO A 84 -19.29 -8.74 2.46
C PRO A 84 -19.78 -7.65 3.42
N ALA A 85 -18.96 -6.64 3.65
CA ALA A 85 -19.25 -5.48 4.52
C ALA A 85 -19.22 -4.14 3.76
N PHE A 86 -19.51 -4.19 2.45
CA PHE A 86 -19.59 -3.04 1.54
C PHE A 86 -20.78 -3.24 0.60
N GLN A 87 -21.31 -2.13 0.05
CA GLN A 87 -22.44 -2.09 -0.88
C GLN A 87 -22.01 -1.45 -2.20
#